data_AF-A1DA22-F1
#
_entry.id   AF-A1DA22-F1
#
_cell.length_a   1.000
_cell.length_b   1.000
_cell.length_c   1.000
_cell.angle_alpha   90.00
_cell.angle_beta   90.00
_cell.angle_gamma   90.00
#
_symmetry.space_group_name_H-M   'P 1'
#
loop_
_entity.id
_entity.type
_entity.pdbx_description
1 polymer ?
#
loop_
_entity_poly.entity_id
_entity_poly.type
_entity_poly.pdbx_seq_one_letter_code
_entity_poly.pdbx_strand_id
1 'polypeptide(L)'
;MQVARWDTTDCDGGMRWQIPLYLPGYTMKNAISNGGLFELSARLARFTMNNTYAQWAEKIWDWSASTPLLQTNHWYIADSTSIEAKCKDAGNTQWSYNYGTYLSEASFMYNYTNGNEQWLERVNGLLNSLLGTFCPDDKGGNILSEVACEPIMTCDCNQIGFKGYTAMWLAHTAILVPSTATRIYPVLQGSALAISKQCSKQPDNTCGIRWWQSTWDGFTPGLESQMAALGGITANLMYFKSTAPKTIDTNPDGKEHQIIATHEEETILDTLLPIDAGDRAGA
;
A
#
# COMPACT_ATOMS: atom_id res chain seq x y z
N MET A 1 -10.62 -6.64 16.34
CA MET A 1 -10.42 -6.26 14.92
C MET A 1 -10.48 -4.74 14.82
N GLN A 2 -9.67 -4.11 13.96
CA GLN A 2 -9.57 -2.63 13.86
C GLN A 2 -10.90 -1.93 13.50
N VAL A 3 -11.88 -2.67 12.98
CA VAL A 3 -13.23 -2.19 12.63
C VAL A 3 -13.98 -1.49 13.76
N ALA A 4 -13.64 -1.74 15.03
CA ALA A 4 -14.21 -1.00 16.17
C ALA A 4 -13.85 0.51 16.16
N ARG A 5 -12.81 0.89 15.42
CA ARG A 5 -12.36 2.27 15.24
C ARG A 5 -12.94 2.92 13.96
N TRP A 6 -13.82 2.21 13.25
CA TRP A 6 -14.53 2.76 12.11
C TRP A 6 -15.48 3.88 12.58
N ASP A 7 -15.15 5.12 12.25
CA ASP A 7 -15.86 6.28 12.77
C ASP A 7 -17.07 6.62 11.90
N THR A 8 -18.27 6.37 12.42
CA THR A 8 -19.55 6.72 11.77
C THR A 8 -20.11 8.07 12.19
N THR A 9 -19.44 8.79 13.09
CA THR A 9 -19.91 10.10 13.58
C THR A 9 -19.56 11.23 12.62
N ASP A 10 -18.36 11.17 12.05
CA ASP A 10 -17.91 12.12 11.04
C ASP A 10 -17.76 11.42 9.68
N CYS A 11 -18.33 12.04 8.64
CA CYS A 11 -18.24 11.57 7.26
C CYS A 11 -18.82 10.16 6.99
N ASP A 12 -19.83 9.75 7.78
CA ASP A 12 -20.58 8.49 7.61
C ASP A 12 -19.72 7.21 7.57
N GLY A 13 -18.48 7.28 8.04
CA GLY A 13 -17.53 6.18 8.01
C GLY A 13 -16.08 6.64 7.91
N GLY A 14 -15.17 5.67 7.79
CA GLY A 14 -13.76 5.89 7.55
C GLY A 14 -12.91 5.91 8.81
N MET A 15 -11.72 5.35 8.69
CA MET A 15 -10.65 5.40 9.69
C MET A 15 -9.98 6.77 9.64
N ARG A 16 -9.67 7.30 10.83
CA ARG A 16 -8.80 8.46 11.01
C ARG A 16 -7.34 8.06 10.87
N TRP A 17 -6.47 9.02 10.61
CA TRP A 17 -5.03 8.76 10.55
C TRP A 17 -4.48 8.37 11.92
N GLN A 18 -4.82 9.15 12.96
CA GLN A 18 -4.37 8.89 14.32
C GLN A 18 -5.42 8.14 15.13
N ILE A 19 -4.95 7.29 16.06
CA ILE A 19 -5.83 6.64 17.06
C ILE A 19 -6.12 7.58 18.24
N PRO A 20 -5.12 8.21 18.89
CA PRO A 20 -5.37 9.12 20.01
C PRO A 20 -5.85 10.49 19.52
N LEU A 21 -6.91 11.00 20.16
CA LEU A 21 -7.57 12.28 19.87
C LEU A 21 -6.61 13.49 19.89
N TYR A 22 -5.57 13.44 20.70
CA TYR A 22 -4.64 14.55 20.92
C TYR A 22 -3.48 14.61 19.92
N LEU A 23 -3.31 13.60 19.06
CA LEU A 23 -2.22 13.60 18.09
C LEU A 23 -2.58 14.45 16.86
N PRO A 24 -1.63 15.23 16.32
CA PRO A 24 -1.81 15.95 15.07
C PRO A 24 -2.27 14.99 13.96
N GLY A 25 -3.36 15.35 13.28
CA GLY A 25 -3.93 14.56 12.19
C GLY A 25 -5.04 13.59 12.61
N TYR A 26 -5.48 13.59 13.87
CA TYR A 26 -6.70 12.88 14.27
C TYR A 26 -7.95 13.30 13.47
N THR A 27 -8.00 14.55 13.04
CA THR A 27 -9.11 15.09 12.25
C THR A 27 -9.01 14.76 10.75
N MET A 28 -7.90 14.16 10.34
CA MET A 28 -7.69 13.69 8.98
C MET A 28 -8.14 12.24 8.84
N LYS A 29 -8.85 11.95 7.75
CA LYS A 29 -9.08 10.60 7.23
C LYS A 29 -8.27 10.48 5.94
N ASN A 30 -7.38 9.48 5.85
CA ASN A 30 -6.49 9.33 4.70
C ASN A 30 -6.68 8.00 4.00
N ALA A 31 -6.24 7.96 2.75
CA ALA A 31 -6.33 6.77 1.91
C ALA A 31 -5.59 5.60 2.55
N ILE A 32 -4.41 5.80 3.13
CA ILE A 32 -3.61 4.70 3.67
C ILE A 32 -4.21 4.05 4.93
N SER A 33 -4.78 4.80 5.88
CA SER A 33 -5.40 4.19 7.07
C SER A 33 -6.60 3.33 6.68
N ASN A 34 -7.38 3.78 5.70
CA ASN A 34 -8.52 3.03 5.17
C ASN A 34 -8.06 1.87 4.28
N GLY A 35 -7.02 2.08 3.47
CA GLY A 35 -6.37 1.06 2.65
C GLY A 35 -5.78 -0.07 3.49
N GLY A 36 -5.16 0.23 4.63
CA GLY A 36 -4.64 -0.79 5.55
C GLY A 36 -5.76 -1.63 6.19
N LEU A 37 -6.91 -1.03 6.51
CA LEU A 37 -8.07 -1.81 6.95
C LEU A 37 -8.66 -2.64 5.80
N PHE A 38 -8.68 -2.10 4.59
CA PHE A 38 -9.11 -2.81 3.39
C PHE A 38 -8.18 -4.01 3.12
N GLU A 39 -6.87 -3.85 3.30
CA GLU A 39 -5.86 -4.90 3.16
C GLU A 39 -6.09 -6.05 4.12
N LEU A 40 -6.29 -5.76 5.40
CA LEU A 40 -6.64 -6.79 6.36
C LEU A 40 -7.95 -7.49 6.00
N SER A 41 -8.96 -6.72 5.57
CA SER A 41 -10.29 -7.25 5.25
C SER A 41 -10.26 -8.16 4.01
N ALA A 42 -9.69 -7.71 2.89
CA ALA A 42 -9.64 -8.49 1.65
C ALA A 42 -8.76 -9.74 1.78
N ARG A 43 -7.59 -9.61 2.43
CA ARG A 43 -6.68 -10.75 2.65
C ARG A 43 -7.27 -11.77 3.62
N LEU A 44 -7.93 -11.34 4.70
CA LEU A 44 -8.60 -12.26 5.62
C LEU A 44 -9.80 -12.93 4.95
N ALA A 45 -10.60 -12.19 4.17
CA ALA A 45 -11.70 -12.78 3.40
C ALA A 45 -11.21 -13.92 2.51
N ARG A 46 -10.15 -13.68 1.73
CA ARG A 46 -9.55 -14.70 0.87
C ARG A 46 -8.88 -15.83 1.66
N PHE A 47 -8.19 -15.50 2.75
CA PHE A 47 -7.46 -16.50 3.53
C PHE A 47 -8.41 -17.46 4.25
N THR A 48 -9.40 -16.94 4.97
CA THR A 48 -10.32 -17.72 5.82
C THR A 48 -11.59 -18.17 5.10
N MET A 49 -11.87 -17.65 3.90
CA MET A 49 -13.15 -17.80 3.20
C MET A 49 -14.35 -17.29 4.01
N ASN A 50 -14.12 -16.38 4.97
CA ASN A 50 -15.18 -15.83 5.82
C ASN A 50 -15.73 -14.52 5.24
N ASN A 51 -17.01 -14.57 4.88
CA ASN A 51 -17.71 -13.47 4.22
C ASN A 51 -17.83 -12.20 5.07
N THR A 52 -17.67 -12.27 6.39
CA THR A 52 -17.69 -11.08 7.26
C THR A 52 -16.57 -10.11 6.87
N TYR A 53 -15.38 -10.63 6.56
CA TYR A 53 -14.26 -9.82 6.11
C TYR A 53 -14.52 -9.21 4.72
N ALA A 54 -15.15 -9.98 3.83
CA ALA A 54 -15.53 -9.50 2.50
C ALA A 54 -16.55 -8.34 2.57
N GLN A 55 -17.52 -8.42 3.48
CA GLN A 55 -18.48 -7.34 3.71
C GLN A 55 -17.79 -6.06 4.23
N TRP A 56 -16.77 -6.19 5.08
CA TRP A 56 -15.96 -5.04 5.50
C TRP A 56 -15.16 -4.46 4.35
N ALA A 57 -14.54 -5.31 3.52
CA ALA A 57 -13.82 -4.87 2.33
C ALA A 57 -14.71 -4.06 1.37
N GLU A 58 -15.93 -4.53 1.07
CA GLU A 58 -16.91 -3.77 0.27
C GLU A 58 -17.29 -2.45 0.95
N LYS A 59 -17.60 -2.49 2.26
CA LYS A 59 -17.97 -1.28 3.02
C LYS A 59 -16.88 -0.20 2.98
N ILE A 60 -15.61 -0.60 3.10
CA ILE A 60 -14.48 0.34 3.06
C ILE A 60 -14.32 0.90 1.66
N TRP A 61 -14.40 0.05 0.63
CA TRP A 61 -14.36 0.48 -0.76
C TRP A 61 -15.44 1.51 -1.06
N ASP A 62 -16.70 1.18 -0.73
CA ASP A 62 -17.86 2.03 -1.00
C ASP A 62 -17.76 3.36 -0.25
N TRP A 63 -17.31 3.34 1.01
CA TRP A 63 -17.07 4.56 1.76
C TRP A 63 -15.98 5.41 1.09
N SER A 64 -14.82 4.84 0.76
CA SER A 64 -13.75 5.58 0.10
C SER A 64 -14.23 6.21 -1.20
N ALA A 65 -15.00 5.45 -2.01
CA ALA A 65 -15.58 5.91 -3.28
C ALA A 65 -16.69 6.98 -3.12
N SER A 66 -17.31 7.08 -1.94
CA SER A 66 -18.28 8.13 -1.60
C SER A 66 -17.65 9.45 -1.18
N THR A 67 -16.34 9.45 -0.93
CA THR A 67 -15.54 10.62 -0.53
C THR A 67 -14.58 11.04 -1.65
N PRO A 68 -13.94 12.22 -1.55
CA PRO A 68 -12.89 12.61 -2.48
C PRO A 68 -11.64 11.72 -2.47
N LEU A 69 -11.51 10.78 -1.51
CA LEU A 69 -10.35 9.88 -1.39
C LEU A 69 -10.23 8.94 -2.59
N LEU A 70 -11.33 8.35 -3.08
CA LEU A 70 -11.33 7.47 -4.24
C LEU A 70 -12.31 7.98 -5.28
N GLN A 71 -11.79 8.52 -6.37
CA GLN A 71 -12.59 9.08 -7.46
C GLN A 71 -12.64 8.05 -8.60
N THR A 72 -13.72 7.26 -8.66
CA THR A 72 -13.85 6.12 -9.57
C THR A 72 -14.09 6.50 -11.04
N ASN A 73 -14.55 7.72 -11.30
CA ASN A 73 -14.75 8.25 -12.66
C ASN A 73 -13.46 8.39 -13.47
N HIS A 74 -12.32 8.56 -12.80
CA HIS A 74 -10.99 8.66 -13.42
C HIS A 74 -9.91 7.88 -12.65
N TRP A 75 -10.31 6.98 -11.75
CA TRP A 75 -9.46 6.09 -10.98
C TRP A 75 -8.32 6.80 -10.24
N TYR A 76 -8.66 7.86 -9.53
CA TYR A 76 -7.71 8.69 -8.81
C TYR A 76 -7.85 8.45 -7.29
N ILE A 77 -6.72 8.36 -6.60
CA ILE A 77 -6.68 8.24 -5.14
C ILE A 77 -6.04 9.50 -4.55
N ALA A 78 -6.85 10.31 -3.86
CA ALA A 78 -6.36 11.42 -3.07
C ALA A 78 -5.74 10.90 -1.77
N ASP A 79 -4.76 11.62 -1.25
CA ASP A 79 -4.06 11.24 -0.03
C ASP A 79 -4.96 11.30 1.21
N SER A 80 -5.71 12.40 1.34
CA SER A 80 -6.40 12.72 2.58
C SER A 80 -7.66 13.57 2.36
N THR A 81 -8.53 13.57 3.37
CA THR A 81 -9.70 14.42 3.53
C THR A 81 -9.85 14.74 5.02
N SER A 82 -10.60 15.77 5.38
CA SER A 82 -10.72 16.23 6.77
C SER A 82 -12.15 16.23 7.27
N ILE A 83 -12.34 15.96 8.56
CA ILE A 83 -13.67 16.02 9.17
C ILE A 83 -14.19 17.45 9.27
N GLU A 84 -13.30 18.44 9.39
CA GLU A 84 -13.64 19.87 9.44
C GLU A 84 -14.29 20.33 8.14
N ALA A 85 -13.80 19.83 7.01
CA ALA A 85 -14.40 20.06 5.70
C ALA A 85 -15.54 19.09 5.36
N LYS A 86 -16.03 18.31 6.35
CA LYS A 86 -17.06 17.26 6.17
C LYS A 86 -16.70 16.25 5.08
N CYS A 87 -15.41 15.93 5.00
CA CYS A 87 -14.79 15.08 3.99
C CYS A 87 -15.15 15.49 2.55
N LYS A 88 -15.14 16.80 2.28
CA LYS A 88 -15.34 17.37 0.93
C LYS A 88 -14.08 17.97 0.33
N ASP A 89 -13.02 18.10 1.12
CA ASP A 89 -11.68 18.48 0.67
C ASP A 89 -10.86 17.24 0.27
N ALA A 90 -9.76 17.47 -0.45
CA ALA A 90 -8.85 16.43 -0.90
C ALA A 90 -7.39 16.92 -0.86
N GLY A 91 -6.53 16.14 -0.22
CA GLY A 91 -5.08 16.21 -0.36
C GLY A 91 -4.67 15.56 -1.68
N ASN A 92 -4.35 16.38 -2.69
CA ASN A 92 -4.15 15.90 -4.06
C ASN A 92 -2.70 15.48 -4.39
N THR A 93 -1.79 15.47 -3.41
CA THR A 93 -0.46 14.89 -3.62
C THR A 93 -0.59 13.40 -3.88
N GLN A 94 0.07 12.92 -4.92
CA GLN A 94 -0.08 11.56 -5.41
C GLN A 94 1.07 10.68 -4.95
N TRP A 95 0.73 9.62 -4.22
CA TRP A 95 1.68 8.67 -3.66
C TRP A 95 1.41 7.26 -4.18
N SER A 96 2.45 6.58 -4.66
CA SER A 96 2.25 5.29 -5.34
C SER A 96 1.61 4.24 -4.43
N TYR A 97 1.94 4.28 -3.14
CA TYR A 97 1.48 3.29 -2.17
C TYR A 97 -0.04 3.33 -1.92
N ASN A 98 -0.69 4.51 -2.06
CA ASN A 98 -2.13 4.63 -1.93
C ASN A 98 -2.82 3.85 -3.06
N TYR A 99 -2.32 4.01 -4.29
CA TYR A 99 -2.77 3.22 -5.44
C TYR A 99 -2.46 1.75 -5.30
N GLY A 100 -1.23 1.41 -4.93
CA GLY A 100 -0.78 0.03 -4.78
C GLY A 100 -1.59 -0.75 -3.74
N THR A 101 -1.93 -0.11 -2.61
CA THR A 101 -2.78 -0.69 -1.57
C THR A 101 -4.16 -1.02 -2.15
N TYR A 102 -4.92 -0.04 -2.64
CA TYR A 102 -6.27 -0.29 -3.15
C TYR A 102 -6.29 -1.27 -4.34
N LEU A 103 -5.28 -1.22 -5.20
CA LEU A 103 -5.13 -2.14 -6.33
C LEU A 103 -4.92 -3.59 -5.87
N SER A 104 -3.96 -3.81 -4.97
CA SER A 104 -3.68 -5.14 -4.41
C SER A 104 -4.93 -5.73 -3.81
N GLU A 105 -5.65 -4.96 -3.00
CA GLU A 105 -6.77 -5.49 -2.22
C GLU A 105 -8.03 -5.70 -3.07
N ALA A 106 -8.25 -4.88 -4.09
CA ALA A 106 -9.22 -5.18 -5.14
C ALA A 106 -8.88 -6.49 -5.86
N SER A 107 -7.60 -6.81 -6.06
CA SER A 107 -7.15 -8.08 -6.66
C SER A 107 -7.42 -9.29 -5.76
N PHE A 108 -7.27 -9.13 -4.43
CA PHE A 108 -7.65 -10.15 -3.44
C PHE A 108 -9.16 -10.40 -3.46
N MET A 109 -9.97 -9.34 -3.52
CA MET A 109 -11.42 -9.44 -3.61
C MET A 109 -11.89 -10.05 -4.94
N TYR A 110 -11.29 -9.68 -6.07
CA TYR A 110 -11.54 -10.34 -7.35
C TYR A 110 -11.31 -11.85 -7.27
N ASN A 111 -10.19 -12.26 -6.64
CA ASN A 111 -9.86 -13.67 -6.51
C ASN A 111 -10.80 -14.39 -5.53
N TYR A 112 -11.11 -13.80 -4.37
CA TYR A 112 -12.07 -14.35 -3.41
C TYR A 112 -13.47 -14.53 -3.99
N THR A 113 -13.93 -13.56 -4.80
CA THR A 113 -15.25 -13.59 -5.45
C THR A 113 -15.29 -14.45 -6.72
N ASN A 114 -14.24 -15.24 -6.99
CA ASN A 114 -14.12 -16.09 -8.18
C ASN A 114 -14.27 -15.34 -9.51
N GLY A 115 -13.72 -14.13 -9.58
CA GLY A 115 -13.63 -13.36 -10.82
C GLY A 115 -14.80 -12.42 -11.07
N ASN A 116 -15.39 -11.85 -10.02
CA ASN A 116 -16.46 -10.87 -10.16
C ASN A 116 -16.01 -9.67 -11.03
N GLU A 117 -16.85 -9.31 -12.00
CA GLU A 117 -16.53 -8.30 -13.02
C GLU A 117 -16.37 -6.88 -12.42
N GLN A 118 -17.12 -6.54 -11.38
CA GLN A 118 -16.98 -5.26 -10.70
C GLN A 118 -15.57 -5.11 -10.09
N TRP A 119 -15.08 -6.15 -9.42
CA TRP A 119 -13.71 -6.15 -8.88
C TRP A 119 -12.65 -6.11 -10.00
N LEU A 120 -12.92 -6.73 -11.15
CA LEU A 120 -12.03 -6.65 -12.31
C LEU A 120 -11.94 -5.23 -12.89
N GLU A 121 -13.08 -4.52 -12.99
CA GLU A 121 -13.12 -3.12 -13.42
C GLU A 121 -12.29 -2.24 -12.47
N ARG A 122 -12.50 -2.41 -11.16
CA ARG A 122 -11.75 -1.71 -10.10
C ARG A 122 -10.24 -1.94 -10.23
N VAL A 123 -9.81 -3.20 -10.39
CA VAL A 123 -8.40 -3.56 -10.61
C VAL A 123 -7.84 -2.90 -11.87
N ASN A 124 -8.55 -2.98 -12.99
CA ASN A 124 -8.06 -2.45 -14.26
C ASN A 124 -7.95 -0.93 -14.26
N GLY A 125 -8.93 -0.24 -13.69
CA GLY A 125 -8.94 1.21 -13.57
C GLY A 125 -7.80 1.73 -12.72
N LEU A 126 -7.64 1.17 -11.51
CA LEU A 126 -6.55 1.53 -10.61
C LEU A 126 -5.17 1.21 -11.18
N LEU A 127 -5.02 0.05 -11.83
CA LEU A 127 -3.75 -0.32 -12.47
C LEU A 127 -3.36 0.65 -13.58
N ASN A 128 -4.31 1.04 -14.45
CA ASN A 128 -4.02 1.98 -15.53
C ASN A 128 -3.61 3.35 -14.97
N SER A 129 -4.29 3.84 -13.95
CA SER A 129 -3.96 5.11 -13.31
C SER A 129 -2.62 5.09 -12.59
N LEU A 130 -2.32 3.99 -11.87
CA LEU A 130 -1.04 3.77 -11.20
C LEU A 130 0.10 3.77 -12.21
N LEU A 131 0.02 2.98 -13.28
CA LEU A 131 1.08 2.90 -14.29
C LEU A 131 1.25 4.23 -15.02
N GLY A 132 0.15 4.88 -15.40
CA GLY A 132 0.20 6.18 -16.09
C GLY A 132 0.81 7.30 -15.23
N THR A 133 0.71 7.21 -13.90
CA THR A 133 1.22 8.24 -12.98
C THR A 133 2.64 7.92 -12.50
N PHE A 134 2.91 6.69 -12.10
CA PHE A 134 4.14 6.31 -11.39
C PHE A 134 5.15 5.55 -12.26
N CYS A 135 4.87 5.36 -13.56
CA CYS A 135 5.83 4.88 -14.56
C CYS A 135 5.95 5.90 -15.70
N PRO A 136 6.50 7.09 -15.46
CA PRO A 136 6.42 8.18 -16.43
C PRO A 136 7.30 7.92 -17.66
N ASP A 137 6.79 8.31 -18.83
CA ASP A 137 7.40 8.03 -20.14
C ASP A 137 8.80 8.63 -20.30
N ASP A 138 9.02 9.83 -19.74
CA ASP A 138 10.32 10.53 -19.76
C ASP A 138 11.41 9.83 -18.93
N LYS A 139 11.00 8.85 -18.10
CA LYS A 139 11.89 8.00 -17.29
C LYS A 139 11.91 6.55 -17.79
N GLY A 140 11.39 6.29 -18.99
CA GLY A 140 11.41 4.97 -19.65
C GLY A 140 10.06 4.23 -19.67
N GLY A 141 9.01 4.78 -19.05
CA GLY A 141 7.65 4.22 -19.13
C GLY A 141 7.40 2.91 -18.36
N ASN A 142 8.45 2.33 -17.75
CA ASN A 142 8.36 1.05 -17.04
C ASN A 142 9.22 1.01 -15.75
N ILE A 143 9.57 2.17 -15.20
CA ILE A 143 10.34 2.29 -13.96
C ILE A 143 9.49 3.03 -12.94
N LEU A 144 9.26 2.43 -11.78
CA LEU A 144 8.50 3.05 -10.70
C LEU A 144 9.23 4.29 -10.15
N SER A 145 8.48 5.37 -9.96
CA SER A 145 8.95 6.62 -9.38
C SER A 145 7.86 7.31 -8.55
N GLU A 146 8.24 7.83 -7.37
CA GLU A 146 7.43 8.81 -6.64
C GLU A 146 7.54 10.18 -7.32
N VAL A 147 6.61 10.45 -8.23
CA VAL A 147 6.64 11.62 -9.10
C VAL A 147 6.56 12.96 -8.35
N ALA A 148 5.99 12.96 -7.14
CA ALA A 148 5.82 14.18 -6.35
C ALA A 148 7.12 14.68 -5.71
N CYS A 149 8.05 13.77 -5.35
CA CYS A 149 9.19 14.13 -4.50
C CYS A 149 10.55 13.72 -5.08
N GLU A 150 10.64 12.64 -5.86
CA GLU A 150 11.93 12.16 -6.35
C GLU A 150 12.58 13.08 -7.40
N PRO A 151 11.85 13.70 -8.37
CA PRO A 151 12.48 14.58 -9.36
C PRO A 151 13.24 15.75 -8.73
N ILE A 152 12.72 16.27 -7.62
CA ILE A 152 13.27 17.41 -6.88
C ILE A 152 14.03 17.00 -5.60
N MET A 153 14.16 15.70 -5.34
CA MET A 153 14.91 15.13 -4.21
C MET A 153 14.42 15.60 -2.84
N THR A 154 13.11 15.69 -2.66
CA THR A 154 12.47 16.15 -1.40
C THR A 154 11.71 15.05 -0.66
N CYS A 155 11.90 13.78 -1.04
CA CYS A 155 11.22 12.67 -0.38
C CYS A 155 11.66 12.55 1.09
N ASP A 156 10.70 12.39 1.99
CA ASP A 156 10.98 11.99 3.37
C ASP A 156 11.20 10.47 3.49
N CYS A 157 11.56 10.01 4.70
CA CYS A 157 11.80 8.58 4.96
C CYS A 157 10.60 7.69 4.60
N ASN A 158 9.37 8.16 4.79
CA ASN A 158 8.18 7.37 4.42
C ASN A 158 8.09 7.21 2.91
N GLN A 159 8.18 8.33 2.19
CA GLN A 159 7.94 8.42 0.76
C GLN A 159 8.97 7.59 -0.04
N ILE A 160 10.19 7.48 0.46
CA ILE A 160 11.25 6.65 -0.16
C ILE A 160 10.82 5.18 -0.28
N GLY A 161 10.09 4.65 0.70
CA GLY A 161 9.67 3.25 0.75
C GLY A 161 8.51 2.91 -0.18
N PHE A 162 7.67 3.88 -0.54
CA PHE A 162 6.36 3.68 -1.16
C PHE A 162 6.41 2.82 -2.43
N LYS A 163 7.27 3.16 -3.38
CA LYS A 163 7.40 2.39 -4.63
C LYS A 163 7.90 0.96 -4.45
N GLY A 164 8.62 0.67 -3.36
CA GLY A 164 9.03 -0.70 -3.03
C GLY A 164 7.83 -1.56 -2.65
N TYR A 165 6.92 -1.01 -1.82
CA TYR A 165 5.66 -1.67 -1.47
C TYR A 165 4.76 -1.82 -2.70
N THR A 166 4.65 -0.76 -3.50
CA THR A 166 3.91 -0.77 -4.78
C THR A 166 4.39 -1.85 -5.72
N ALA A 167 5.70 -2.07 -5.85
CA ALA A 167 6.23 -3.16 -6.67
C ALA A 167 5.73 -4.54 -6.19
N MET A 168 5.76 -4.79 -4.88
CA MET A 168 5.29 -6.06 -4.31
C MET A 168 3.78 -6.26 -4.47
N TRP A 169 3.00 -5.19 -4.31
CA TRP A 169 1.55 -5.18 -4.54
C TRP A 169 1.17 -5.39 -6.02
N LEU A 170 1.94 -4.84 -6.95
CA LEU A 170 1.80 -5.14 -8.38
C LEU A 170 2.07 -6.62 -8.65
N ALA A 171 3.10 -7.22 -8.03
CA ALA A 171 3.36 -8.65 -8.17
C ALA A 171 2.19 -9.51 -7.64
N HIS A 172 1.62 -9.17 -6.48
CA HIS A 172 0.40 -9.83 -5.99
C HIS A 172 -0.77 -9.71 -6.96
N THR A 173 -0.99 -8.51 -7.49
CA THR A 173 -2.06 -8.24 -8.47
C THR A 173 -1.89 -9.10 -9.72
N ALA A 174 -0.68 -9.19 -10.28
CA ALA A 174 -0.40 -10.00 -11.46
C ALA A 174 -0.62 -11.50 -11.23
N ILE A 175 -0.36 -11.99 -10.01
CA ILE A 175 -0.57 -13.39 -9.63
C ILE A 175 -2.07 -13.69 -9.42
N LEU A 176 -2.80 -12.79 -8.77
CA LEU A 176 -4.22 -12.99 -8.41
C LEU A 176 -5.19 -12.66 -9.55
N VAL A 177 -4.77 -11.78 -10.47
CA VAL A 177 -5.55 -11.35 -11.64
C VAL A 177 -4.67 -11.51 -12.90
N PRO A 178 -4.51 -12.74 -13.44
CA PRO A 178 -3.53 -13.02 -14.49
C PRO A 178 -3.66 -12.17 -15.77
N SER A 179 -4.87 -11.65 -16.06
CA SER A 179 -5.10 -10.74 -17.20
C SER A 179 -4.36 -9.39 -17.08
N THR A 180 -3.86 -9.04 -15.89
CA THR A 180 -3.06 -7.83 -15.65
C THR A 180 -1.56 -8.04 -15.88
N ALA A 181 -1.10 -9.29 -15.94
CA ALA A 181 0.30 -9.64 -15.90
C ALA A 181 1.12 -9.05 -17.05
N THR A 182 0.55 -8.96 -18.26
CA THR A 182 1.21 -8.38 -19.45
C THR A 182 1.53 -6.90 -19.30
N ARG A 183 0.75 -6.16 -18.50
CA ARG A 183 0.99 -4.74 -18.17
C ARG A 183 1.95 -4.58 -17.00
N ILE A 184 1.89 -5.49 -16.02
CA ILE A 184 2.67 -5.39 -14.77
C ILE A 184 4.11 -5.88 -14.96
N TYR A 185 4.31 -7.00 -15.66
CA TYR A 185 5.61 -7.64 -15.77
C TYR A 185 6.72 -6.72 -16.35
N PRO A 186 6.47 -5.93 -17.41
CA PRO A 186 7.48 -5.00 -17.92
C PRO A 186 7.92 -3.97 -16.89
N VAL A 187 7.03 -3.56 -15.98
CA VAL A 187 7.30 -2.56 -14.92
C VAL A 187 8.15 -3.17 -13.82
N LEU A 188 7.84 -4.41 -13.42
CA LEU A 188 8.65 -5.14 -12.43
C LEU A 188 10.07 -5.33 -12.97
N GLN A 189 10.21 -5.82 -14.21
CA GLN A 189 11.52 -6.06 -14.82
C GLN A 189 12.30 -4.76 -15.04
N GLY A 190 11.65 -3.73 -15.58
CA GLY A 190 12.24 -2.42 -15.81
C GLY A 190 12.77 -1.82 -14.52
N SER A 191 11.97 -1.85 -13.46
CA SER A 191 12.38 -1.38 -12.13
C SER A 191 13.54 -2.19 -11.56
N ALA A 192 13.54 -3.51 -11.65
CA ALA A 192 14.65 -4.33 -11.14
C ALA A 192 15.98 -4.07 -11.86
N LEU A 193 15.95 -3.93 -13.19
CA LEU A 193 17.13 -3.56 -13.97
C LEU A 193 17.64 -2.17 -13.59
N ALA A 194 16.72 -1.21 -13.39
CA ALA A 194 17.01 0.15 -12.98
C ALA A 194 17.67 0.18 -11.58
N ILE A 195 17.10 -0.55 -10.62
CA ILE A 195 17.64 -0.74 -9.27
C ILE A 195 19.07 -1.28 -9.33
N SER A 196 19.34 -2.31 -10.14
CA SER A 196 20.69 -2.90 -10.24
C SER A 196 21.78 -1.90 -10.68
N LYS A 197 21.40 -0.86 -11.42
CA LYS A 197 22.30 0.23 -11.82
C LYS A 197 22.43 1.27 -10.72
N GLN A 198 21.35 1.51 -9.98
CA GLN A 198 21.28 2.54 -8.95
C GLN A 198 21.97 2.15 -7.64
N CYS A 199 22.03 0.85 -7.36
CA CYS A 199 22.79 0.26 -6.25
C CYS A 199 24.29 0.21 -6.60
N SER A 200 24.90 1.38 -6.78
CA SER A 200 26.29 1.52 -7.25
C SER A 200 27.16 2.41 -6.38
N LYS A 201 26.65 2.92 -5.24
CA LYS A 201 27.45 3.74 -4.32
C LYS A 201 28.50 2.87 -3.64
N GLN A 202 29.77 3.15 -3.90
CA GLN A 202 30.89 2.47 -3.25
C GLN A 202 31.03 2.87 -1.77
N PRO A 203 31.55 1.99 -0.89
CA PRO A 203 32.02 0.62 -1.19
C PRO A 203 30.92 -0.46 -1.16
N ASP A 204 29.74 -0.16 -0.63
CA ASP A 204 28.74 -1.19 -0.27
C ASP A 204 27.64 -1.41 -1.32
N ASN A 205 27.79 -0.80 -2.51
CA ASN A 205 26.78 -0.79 -3.58
C ASN A 205 25.41 -0.27 -3.10
N THR A 206 25.43 0.74 -2.23
CA THR A 206 24.19 1.26 -1.64
C THR A 206 23.31 1.92 -2.69
N CYS A 207 22.01 1.67 -2.62
CA CYS A 207 21.02 2.18 -3.57
C CYS A 207 20.62 3.63 -3.29
N GLY A 208 20.49 4.42 -4.36
CA GLY A 208 19.81 5.72 -4.35
C GLY A 208 18.30 5.58 -4.55
N ILE A 209 17.58 6.70 -4.63
CA ILE A 209 16.11 6.70 -4.73
C ILE A 209 15.64 6.86 -6.17
N ARG A 210 16.31 7.63 -7.03
CA ARG A 210 15.91 7.83 -8.43
C ARG A 210 16.33 6.67 -9.33
N TRP A 211 15.55 5.59 -9.33
CA TRP A 211 15.87 4.35 -10.06
C TRP A 211 16.09 4.55 -11.56
N TRP A 212 15.46 5.55 -12.19
CA TRP A 212 15.63 5.84 -13.61
C TRP A 212 17.01 6.37 -14.00
N GLN A 213 17.86 6.72 -13.02
CA GLN A 213 19.23 7.10 -13.30
C GLN A 213 20.12 5.86 -13.52
N SER A 214 21.17 6.01 -14.33
CA SER A 214 22.10 4.93 -14.66
C SER A 214 23.15 4.65 -13.58
N THR A 215 23.24 5.49 -12.57
CA THR A 215 24.23 5.45 -11.48
C THR A 215 23.65 6.13 -10.24
N TRP A 216 24.16 5.78 -9.07
CA TRP A 216 23.78 6.39 -7.79
C TRP A 216 23.56 7.90 -7.89
N ASP A 217 22.41 8.35 -7.40
CA ASP A 217 21.83 9.66 -7.66
C ASP A 217 22.28 10.78 -6.71
N GLY A 218 23.30 10.54 -5.87
CA GLY A 218 23.73 11.50 -4.87
C GLY A 218 22.96 11.44 -3.55
N PHE A 219 21.90 10.64 -3.44
CA PHE A 219 21.09 10.56 -2.22
C PHE A 219 21.85 9.84 -1.10
N THR A 220 22.06 10.49 0.05
CA THR A 220 22.65 9.85 1.23
C THR A 220 21.74 8.70 1.68
N PRO A 221 22.13 7.43 1.49
CA PRO A 221 21.21 6.33 1.66
C PRO A 221 20.80 6.13 3.12
N GLY A 222 19.52 5.84 3.33
CA GLY A 222 18.95 5.35 4.59
C GLY A 222 18.38 3.94 4.44
N LEU A 223 17.91 3.35 5.54
CA LEU A 223 17.29 2.02 5.57
C LEU A 223 16.19 1.88 4.50
N GLU A 224 15.39 2.93 4.34
CA GLU A 224 14.20 3.00 3.50
C GLU A 224 14.55 2.87 2.01
N SER A 225 15.67 3.46 1.59
CA SER A 225 16.15 3.33 0.21
C SER A 225 16.54 1.89 -0.13
N GLN A 226 17.13 1.17 0.84
CA GLN A 226 17.51 -0.23 0.67
C GLN A 226 16.29 -1.15 0.74
N MET A 227 15.33 -0.85 1.64
CA MET A 227 14.04 -1.55 1.70
C MET A 227 13.26 -1.40 0.40
N ALA A 228 13.21 -0.20 -0.17
CA ALA A 228 12.53 0.04 -1.43
C ALA A 228 13.16 -0.77 -2.57
N ALA A 229 14.49 -0.75 -2.67
CA ALA A 229 15.23 -1.53 -3.66
C ALA A 229 14.99 -3.04 -3.49
N LEU A 230 15.04 -3.55 -2.25
CA LEU A 230 14.75 -4.95 -1.95
C LEU A 230 13.32 -5.33 -2.34
N GLY A 231 12.33 -4.48 -2.06
CA GLY A 231 10.94 -4.69 -2.48
C GLY A 231 10.80 -4.79 -3.99
N GLY A 232 11.44 -3.90 -4.75
CA GLY A 232 11.44 -3.93 -6.21
C GLY A 232 12.07 -5.19 -6.81
N ILE A 233 13.19 -5.66 -6.26
CA ILE A 233 13.82 -6.92 -6.67
C ILE A 233 12.95 -8.13 -6.28
N THR A 234 12.45 -8.14 -5.04
CA THR A 234 11.62 -9.24 -4.51
C THR A 234 10.33 -9.40 -5.30
N ALA A 235 9.70 -8.30 -5.73
CA ALA A 235 8.49 -8.33 -6.54
C ALA A 235 8.65 -9.15 -7.84
N ASN A 236 9.82 -9.08 -8.48
CA ASN A 236 10.11 -9.89 -9.67
C ASN A 236 10.17 -11.38 -9.33
N LEU A 237 10.80 -11.73 -8.21
CA LEU A 237 10.90 -13.12 -7.74
C LEU A 237 9.54 -13.68 -7.32
N MET A 238 8.70 -12.85 -6.69
CA MET A 238 7.32 -13.20 -6.35
C MET A 238 6.53 -13.59 -7.60
N TYR A 239 6.54 -12.74 -8.63
CA TYR A 239 5.85 -13.02 -9.89
C TYR A 239 6.45 -14.23 -10.62
N PHE A 240 7.78 -14.36 -10.67
CA PHE A 240 8.44 -15.50 -11.33
C PHE A 240 8.07 -16.84 -10.69
N LYS A 241 7.95 -16.88 -9.36
CA LYS A 241 7.48 -18.07 -8.64
C LYS A 241 6.02 -18.40 -8.97
N SER A 242 5.23 -17.42 -9.43
CA SER A 242 3.84 -17.56 -9.86
C SER A 242 2.94 -18.31 -8.86
N THR A 243 3.25 -18.19 -7.57
CA THR A 243 2.52 -18.88 -6.51
C THR A 243 1.61 -17.88 -5.81
N ALA A 244 0.29 -18.12 -5.88
CA ALA A 244 -0.67 -17.33 -5.15
C ALA A 244 -0.45 -17.46 -3.63
N PRO A 245 -0.73 -16.40 -2.84
CA PRO A 245 -0.80 -16.52 -1.39
C PRO A 245 -1.70 -17.68 -1.00
N LYS A 246 -1.28 -18.47 -0.01
CA LYS A 246 -2.09 -19.61 0.45
C LYS A 246 -3.40 -19.14 1.07
N THR A 247 -4.39 -20.03 1.06
CA THR A 247 -5.64 -19.93 1.82
C THR A 247 -5.56 -20.87 3.03
N ILE A 248 -6.56 -20.84 3.90
CA ILE A 248 -6.67 -21.77 5.04
C ILE A 248 -6.67 -23.23 4.56
N ASP A 249 -7.31 -23.53 3.42
CA ASP A 249 -7.36 -24.89 2.85
C ASP A 249 -6.00 -25.40 2.34
N THR A 250 -5.13 -24.48 1.93
CA THR A 250 -3.82 -24.80 1.33
C THR A 250 -2.64 -24.52 2.27
N ASN A 251 -2.94 -24.08 3.50
CA ASN A 251 -1.97 -23.81 4.55
C ASN A 251 -2.28 -24.69 5.78
N PRO A 252 -1.69 -25.90 5.90
CA PRO A 252 -2.03 -26.84 6.98
C PRO A 252 -1.72 -26.30 8.39
N ASP A 253 -0.79 -25.34 8.50
CA ASP A 253 -0.45 -24.68 9.76
C ASP A 253 -1.28 -23.40 10.00
N GLY A 254 -2.09 -22.99 9.04
CA GLY A 254 -2.95 -21.81 9.10
C GLY A 254 -4.18 -22.07 9.97
N LYS A 255 -4.30 -21.37 11.09
CA LYS A 255 -5.48 -21.43 11.97
C LYS A 255 -5.98 -20.02 12.26
N GLU A 256 -7.30 -19.86 12.26
CA GLU A 256 -7.94 -18.64 12.74
C GLU A 256 -8.04 -18.69 14.27
N HIS A 257 -7.57 -17.64 14.94
CA HIS A 257 -7.74 -17.46 16.37
C HIS A 257 -8.35 -16.09 16.62
N GLN A 258 -9.51 -16.05 17.27
CA GLN A 258 -10.11 -14.79 17.68
C GLN A 258 -9.45 -14.30 18.95
N ILE A 259 -8.70 -13.21 18.83
CA ILE A 259 -8.27 -12.44 19.99
C ILE A 259 -9.47 -11.61 20.41
N ILE A 260 -10.18 -12.06 21.45
CA ILE A 260 -11.25 -11.28 22.08
C ILE A 260 -10.56 -10.15 22.82
N ALA A 261 -10.47 -8.98 22.18
CA ALA A 261 -10.18 -7.75 22.89
C ALA A 261 -11.41 -7.41 23.74
N THR A 262 -11.55 -8.04 24.91
CA THR A 262 -12.36 -7.45 25.97
C THR A 262 -11.71 -6.12 26.32
N HIS A 263 -12.52 -5.11 26.65
CA HIS A 263 -12.06 -3.79 27.11
C HIS A 263 -11.14 -3.81 28.35
N GLU A 264 -10.68 -4.98 28.81
CA GLU A 264 -9.78 -5.16 29.94
C GLU A 264 -8.29 -5.15 29.55
N GLU A 265 -7.93 -5.33 28.27
CA GLU A 265 -6.52 -5.27 27.82
C GLU A 265 -6.03 -3.87 27.40
N GLU A 266 -6.75 -2.79 27.78
CA GLU A 266 -6.18 -1.43 27.77
C GLU A 266 -5.22 -1.17 28.96
N THR A 267 -4.90 -2.18 29.76
CA THR A 267 -4.00 -2.10 30.93
C THR A 267 -2.58 -2.63 30.69
N ILE A 268 -2.05 -2.56 29.46
CA ILE A 268 -0.59 -2.73 29.22
C ILE A 268 0.09 -1.38 28.93
N LEU A 269 -0.53 -0.26 29.31
CA LEU A 269 0.12 1.06 29.30
C LEU A 269 0.83 1.41 30.63
N ASP A 270 0.80 0.53 31.64
CA ASP A 270 1.29 0.88 32.98
C ASP A 270 2.72 0.40 33.30
N THR A 271 3.42 -0.28 32.39
CA THR A 271 4.87 -0.52 32.52
C THR A 271 5.57 -0.51 31.17
N LEU A 272 5.72 0.67 30.59
CA LEU A 272 6.68 0.86 29.49
C LEU A 272 8.10 0.60 30.03
N LEU A 273 8.84 -0.27 29.36
CA LEU A 273 10.26 -0.47 29.65
C LEU A 273 11.03 0.84 29.39
N PRO A 274 12.14 1.10 30.09
CA PRO A 274 12.97 2.27 29.84
C PRO A 274 13.45 2.28 28.38
N ILE A 275 13.22 3.38 27.68
CA ILE A 275 13.70 3.60 26.30
C ILE A 275 15.22 3.45 26.27
N ASP A 276 15.72 2.49 25.50
CA ASP A 276 17.15 2.22 25.37
C ASP A 276 17.75 2.89 24.12
N ALA A 277 19.05 2.64 23.89
CA ALA A 277 19.75 3.20 22.73
C ALA A 277 19.29 2.58 21.40
N GLY A 278 18.76 1.35 21.41
CA GLY A 278 18.19 0.68 20.25
C GLY A 278 16.86 1.30 19.83
N ASP A 279 16.01 1.67 20.79
CA ASP A 279 14.74 2.37 20.52
C ASP A 279 14.93 3.73 19.85
N ARG A 280 16.08 4.39 20.11
CA ARG A 280 16.43 5.70 19.52
C ARG A 280 17.06 5.60 18.13
N ALA A 281 17.49 4.40 17.71
CA ALA A 281 18.13 4.20 16.42
C ALA A 281 17.14 3.95 15.28
N GLY A 282 15.85 3.79 15.59
CA GLY A 282 14.77 3.57 14.63
C GLY A 282 13.70 4.66 14.58
N ALA A 283 13.98 5.84 15.14
CA ALA A 283 13.11 7.03 15.10
C ALA A 283 13.66 8.10 14.16
#